data_AF-A0A2W1NBV5-F1
#
_entry.id   AF-A0A2W1NBV5-F1
#
_cell.length_a   1.000
_cell.length_b   1.000
_cell.length_c   1.000
_cell.angle_alpha   90.00
_cell.angle_beta   90.00
_cell.angle_gamma   90.00
#
_symmetry.space_group_name_H-M   'P 1'
#
loop_
_entity.id
_entity.type
_entity.pdbx_description
1 polymer ?
#
loop_
_entity_poly.entity_id
_entity_poly.type
_entity_poly.pdbx_seq_one_letter_code
_entity_poly.pdbx_strand_id
1 'polypeptide(L)' 'MELINPFNQPGRTYGAVDVTSRLHALEHFTLAQCRAALEVPGVQQAVVTKLRSRIRRLEKAAAVAGEA' A
#
# COMPACT_ATOMS: atom_id res chain seq x y z
N MET A 1 1.74 -6.92 34.17
CA MET A 1 2.25 -6.12 33.05
C MET A 1 1.57 -6.65 31.80
N GLU A 2 0.67 -5.87 31.20
CA GLU A 2 0.07 -6.25 29.91
C GLU A 2 1.16 -6.15 28.84
N LEU A 3 1.46 -7.26 28.15
CA LEU A 3 2.26 -7.22 26.93
C LEU A 3 1.43 -6.55 25.84
N ILE A 4 1.60 -5.24 25.70
CA ILE A 4 1.07 -4.51 24.55
C ILE A 4 1.79 -5.06 23.32
N ASN A 5 1.03 -5.64 22.40
CA ASN A 5 1.56 -6.09 21.12
C ASN A 5 2.27 -4.90 20.44
N PRO A 6 3.58 -4.99 20.12
CA PRO A 6 4.34 -3.87 19.55
C PRO A 6 3.83 -3.44 18.15
N PHE A 7 2.98 -4.25 17.51
CA PHE A 7 2.30 -3.93 16.26
C PHE A 7 0.97 -3.18 16.46
N ASN A 8 0.49 -3.08 17.70
CA ASN A 8 -0.73 -2.37 18.07
C ASN A 8 -0.41 -0.95 18.57
N GLN A 9 -0.71 0.04 17.75
CA GLN A 9 -0.58 1.45 18.10
C GLN A 9 -1.73 1.86 19.03
N PRO A 10 -1.44 2.55 20.15
CA PRO A 10 -2.47 3.09 21.04
C PRO A 10 -3.43 4.01 20.27
N GLY A 11 -4.74 3.85 20.48
CA GLY A 11 -5.76 4.67 19.82
C GLY A 11 -6.16 4.22 18.41
N ARG A 12 -5.57 3.15 17.87
CA ARG A 12 -6.01 2.52 16.62
C ARG A 12 -6.97 1.38 16.92
N THR A 13 -8.15 1.40 16.28
CA THR A 13 -9.04 0.25 16.23
C THR A 13 -8.52 -0.76 15.21
N TYR A 14 -8.23 -1.97 15.70
CA TYR A 14 -7.85 -3.10 14.87
C TYR A 14 -9.09 -3.95 14.59
N GLY A 15 -9.38 -4.18 13.32
CA GLY A 15 -10.49 -5.01 12.86
C GLY A 15 -10.02 -6.03 11.82
N ALA A 16 -10.89 -6.99 11.48
CA ALA A 16 -10.62 -7.92 10.40
C ALA A 16 -10.39 -7.14 9.09
N VAL A 17 -9.20 -7.28 8.52
CA VAL A 17 -8.82 -6.56 7.30
C VAL A 17 -9.30 -7.39 6.09
N ASP A 18 -10.42 -6.97 5.51
CA ASP A 18 -10.93 -7.58 4.28
C ASP A 18 -10.08 -7.20 3.04
N VAL A 19 -10.37 -7.87 1.92
CA VAL A 19 -9.64 -7.64 0.66
C VAL A 19 -9.81 -6.20 0.18
N THR A 20 -11.02 -5.63 0.32
CA THR A 20 -11.36 -4.27 -0.13
C THR A 20 -10.54 -3.21 0.63
N SER A 21 -10.43 -3.34 1.94
CA SER A 21 -9.65 -2.48 2.82
C SER A 21 -8.17 -2.54 2.46
N ARG A 22 -7.63 -3.74 2.17
CA ARG A 22 -6.25 -3.89 1.68
C ARG A 22 -6.05 -3.14 0.38
N LEU A 23 -6.98 -3.28 -0.56
CA LEU A 23 -6.87 -2.59 -1.84
C LEU A 23 -6.95 -1.06 -1.66
N HIS A 24 -7.80 -0.54 -0.77
CA HIS A 24 -7.87 0.91 -0.51
C HIS A 24 -6.58 1.46 0.12
N ALA A 25 -5.92 0.71 0.99
CA ALA A 25 -4.65 1.13 1.56
C ALA A 25 -3.58 1.43 0.48
N LEU A 26 -3.57 0.66 -0.61
CA LEU A 26 -2.61 0.82 -1.72
C LEU A 26 -2.77 2.15 -2.48
N GLU A 27 -3.91 2.81 -2.40
CA GLU A 27 -4.15 4.09 -3.08
C GLU A 27 -3.24 5.20 -2.52
N HIS A 28 -2.88 5.07 -1.25
CA HIS A 28 -2.06 6.02 -0.52
C HIS A 28 -0.55 5.72 -0.61
N PHE A 29 -0.17 4.63 -1.29
CA PHE A 29 1.24 4.27 -1.42
C PHE A 29 1.97 5.23 -2.35
N THR A 30 3.22 5.55 -1.97
CA THR A 30 4.19 6.22 -2.82
C THR A 30 4.77 5.25 -3.85
N LEU A 31 5.47 5.79 -4.86
CA LEU A 31 6.12 4.98 -5.90
C LEU A 31 7.13 3.99 -5.31
N ALA A 32 7.93 4.44 -4.33
CA ALA A 32 8.90 3.60 -3.63
C ALA A 32 8.22 2.48 -2.83
N GLN A 33 7.14 2.81 -2.11
CA GLN A 33 6.35 1.82 -1.37
C GLN A 33 5.69 0.79 -2.29
N CYS A 34 5.18 1.21 -3.45
CA CYS A 34 4.60 0.28 -4.42
C CYS A 34 5.64 -0.71 -4.97
N ARG A 35 6.86 -0.24 -5.27
CA ARG A 35 7.96 -1.09 -5.75
C ARG A 35 8.41 -2.05 -4.67
N ALA A 36 8.64 -1.57 -3.45
CA ALA A 36 8.99 -2.42 -2.30
C ALA A 36 7.93 -3.49 -2.01
N ALA A 37 6.64 -3.15 -2.13
CA ALA A 37 5.55 -4.10 -1.93
C ALA A 37 5.49 -5.22 -2.96
N LEU A 38 6.02 -5.02 -4.18
CA LEU A 38 6.10 -6.06 -5.21
C LEU A 38 7.21 -7.09 -4.96
N GLU A 39 8.23 -6.73 -4.17
CA GLU A 39 9.32 -7.63 -3.78
C GLU A 39 8.90 -8.59 -2.64
N VAL A 40 7.76 -8.34 -1.98
CA VAL A 40 7.26 -9.19 -0.91
C VAL A 40 6.75 -10.52 -1.51
N PRO A 41 7.28 -11.68 -1.09
CA PRO A 41 6.79 -12.96 -1.58
C PRO A 41 5.36 -13.25 -1.09
N GLY A 42 4.59 -13.96 -1.91
CA GLY A 42 3.22 -14.39 -1.54
C GLY A 42 2.17 -13.27 -1.61
N VAL A 43 2.47 -12.14 -2.23
CA VAL A 43 1.48 -11.08 -2.46
C VAL A 43 0.38 -11.59 -3.39
N GLN A 44 -0.87 -11.36 -2.97
CA GLN A 44 -2.05 -11.79 -3.75
C GLN A 44 -2.11 -11.10 -5.11
N GLN A 45 -2.52 -11.83 -6.15
CA GLN A 45 -2.55 -11.31 -7.53
C GLN A 45 -3.39 -10.03 -7.69
N ALA A 46 -4.49 -9.89 -6.95
CA ALA A 46 -5.31 -8.68 -6.96
C ALA A 46 -4.53 -7.44 -6.44
N VAL A 47 -3.68 -7.64 -5.42
CA VAL A 47 -2.80 -6.61 -4.88
C VAL A 47 -1.70 -6.26 -5.89
N VAL A 48 -1.08 -7.25 -6.52
CA VAL A 48 -0.07 -7.04 -7.58
C VAL A 48 -0.64 -6.18 -8.71
N THR A 49 -1.83 -6.50 -9.20
CA THR A 49 -2.49 -5.75 -10.27
C THR A 49 -2.74 -4.30 -9.87
N LYS A 50 -3.23 -4.06 -8.64
CA LYS A 50 -3.49 -2.69 -8.15
C LYS A 50 -2.18 -1.90 -7.94
N LEU A 51 -1.13 -2.53 -7.43
CA LEU A 51 0.21 -1.93 -7.29
C LEU A 51 0.78 -1.48 -8.64
N ARG A 52 0.75 -2.35 -9.66
CA ARG A 52 1.24 -2.01 -11.01
C ARG A 52 0.45 -0.85 -11.64
N SER A 53 -0.87 -0.84 -11.48
CA SER A 53 -1.72 0.27 -11.93
C SER A 53 -1.36 1.59 -11.24
N ARG A 54 -1.15 1.55 -9.92
CA ARG A 54 -0.75 2.73 -9.13
C ARG A 54 0.60 3.28 -9.57
N ILE A 55 1.60 2.42 -9.79
CA ILE A 55 2.93 2.78 -10.31
C ILE A 55 2.78 3.57 -11.61
N ARG A 56 2.05 3.03 -12.60
CA ARG A 56 1.82 3.71 -13.89
C ARG A 56 1.19 5.09 -13.73
N ARG A 57 0.21 5.22 -12.81
CA ARG A 57 -0.45 6.51 -12.54
C ARG A 57 0.50 7.53 -11.90
N LEU A 58 1.35 7.08 -10.98
CA LEU A 58 2.34 7.94 -10.33
C LEU A 58 3.44 8.38 -11.29
N GLU A 59 3.95 7.47 -12.13
CA GLU A 59 4.94 7.79 -13.16
C GLU A 59 4.38 8.77 -14.19
N LYS A 60 3.13 8.58 -14.63
CA LYS A 60 2.44 9.54 -15.50
C LYS A 60 2.30 10.92 -14.84
N ALA A 61 1.89 10.96 -13.57
CA ALA A 61 1.75 12.23 -12.85
C ALA A 61 3.09 12.95 -12.68
N ALA A 62 4.17 12.20 -12.42
CA ALA A 62 5.53 12.76 -12.33
C ALA A 62 6.02 13.30 -13.69
N ALA A 63 5.73 12.61 -14.79
CA ALA A 63 6.08 13.08 -16.14
C ALA A 63 5.37 14.41 -16.46
N VAL A 64 4.06 14.50 -16.19
CA VAL A 64 3.29 15.74 -16.40
C VAL A 64 3.79 16.89 -15.50
N ALA A 65 4.22 16.59 -14.27
CA ALA A 65 4.75 17.60 -13.37
C ALA A 65 6.16 18.08 -13.73
N GLY A 66 6.94 17.29 -14.49
CA GLY A 66 8.28 17.65 -14.97
C GLY A 66 8.28 18.41 -16.31
N GLU A 67 7.13 18.51 -16.98
CA GLU A 67 6.94 19.25 -18.24
C GLU A 67 6.35 20.66 -18.03
N ALA A 68 6.20 21.11 -16.78
CA ALA A 68 5.64 22.42 -16.39
C ALA A 68 6.72 23.42 -15.94
#